data_AF-A0AAX2A4U0-F1
#
_entry.id   AF-A0AAX2A4U0-F1
#
_cell.length_a   1.000
_cell.length_b   1.000
_cell.length_c   1.000
_cell.angle_alpha   90.00
_cell.angle_beta   90.00
_cell.angle_gamma   90.00
#
_symmetry.space_group_name_H-M   'P 1'
#
loop_
_entity.id
_entity.type
_entity.pdbx_description
1 polymer ?
#
loop_
_entity_poly.entity_id
_entity_poly.type
_entity_poly.pdbx_seq_one_letter_code
_entity_poly.pdbx_strand_id
1 'polypeptide(L)'
;MERTLSIIKPDAVAKNVVGKILDRFESAGLKIAATKKMQLSKADAEAFYAVHASRPFFKDLVEFMISGPVVVSVLEGENAMAKNRELM
;
A
#
# COMPACT_ATOMS: atom_id res chain seq x y z
N MET A 1 8.95 18.30 5.26
CA MET A 1 8.24 17.57 4.20
C MET A 1 8.53 16.09 4.37
N GLU A 2 7.50 15.28 4.60
CA GLU A 2 7.62 13.84 4.87
C GLU A 2 7.26 13.01 3.64
N ARG A 3 7.74 11.77 3.60
CA ARG A 3 7.30 10.75 2.65
C ARG A 3 6.83 9.52 3.41
N THR A 4 5.75 8.92 2.93
CA THR A 4 5.25 7.65 3.44
C THR A 4 4.92 6.69 2.30
N LEU A 5 4.98 5.41 2.60
CA LEU A 5 4.58 4.34 1.69
C LEU A 5 3.09 4.05 1.86
N SER A 6 2.36 3.92 0.76
CA SER A 6 1.00 3.39 0.74
C SER A 6 0.90 2.26 -0.27
N ILE A 7 0.16 1.21 0.07
CA ILE A 7 -0.05 0.04 -0.77
C ILE A 7 -1.54 -0.23 -0.88
N ILE A 8 -2.08 -0.06 -2.10
CA ILE A 8 -3.43 -0.51 -2.43
C ILE A 8 -3.34 -2.03 -2.70
N LYS A 9 -4.00 -2.80 -1.84
CA LYS A 9 -3.95 -4.26 -1.80
C LYS A 9 -4.69 -4.92 -2.98
N PRO A 10 -4.47 -6.22 -3.25
CA PRO A 10 -5.01 -6.88 -4.44
C PRO A 10 -6.53 -6.84 -4.55
N ASP A 11 -7.26 -6.89 -3.44
CA ASP A 11 -8.72 -6.83 -3.43
C ASP A 11 -9.27 -5.49 -3.94
N ALA A 12 -8.67 -4.36 -3.52
CA ALA A 12 -9.04 -3.03 -3.98
C ALA A 12 -8.65 -2.81 -5.45
N VAL A 13 -7.54 -3.39 -5.89
CA VAL A 13 -7.15 -3.39 -7.31
C VAL A 13 -8.16 -4.18 -8.13
N ALA A 14 -8.56 -5.37 -7.69
CA ALA A 14 -9.55 -6.22 -8.37
C ALA A 14 -10.94 -5.56 -8.44
N LYS A 15 -11.29 -4.74 -7.45
CA LYS A 15 -12.53 -3.94 -7.44
C LYS A 15 -12.49 -2.72 -8.37
N ASN A 16 -11.38 -2.46 -9.08
CA ASN A 16 -11.22 -1.32 -9.98
C ASN A 16 -11.45 0.05 -9.30
N VAL A 17 -11.06 0.19 -8.02
CA VAL A 17 -11.22 1.44 -7.25
C VAL A 17 -9.91 2.19 -7.02
N VAL A 18 -8.81 1.81 -7.69
CA VAL A 18 -7.48 2.42 -7.54
C VAL A 18 -7.54 3.95 -7.67
N GLY A 19 -8.15 4.47 -8.74
CA GLY A 19 -8.25 5.91 -8.97
C GLY A 19 -8.96 6.65 -7.84
N LYS A 20 -10.03 6.06 -7.27
CA LYS A 20 -10.78 6.66 -6.15
C LYS A 20 -9.94 6.73 -4.87
N ILE A 21 -9.06 5.76 -4.65
CA ILE A 21 -8.17 5.75 -3.49
C ILE A 21 -7.05 6.78 -3.66
N LEU A 22 -6.48 6.88 -4.87
CA LEU A 22 -5.46 7.89 -5.17
C LEU A 22 -6.02 9.31 -5.04
N ASP A 23 -7.22 9.55 -5.59
CA ASP A 23 -7.94 10.82 -5.46
C ASP A 23 -8.19 11.22 -4.01
N ARG A 24 -8.47 10.26 -3.12
CA ARG A 24 -8.60 10.52 -1.68
C ARG A 24 -7.31 11.07 -1.06
N PHE A 25 -6.14 10.59 -1.49
CA PHE A 25 -4.86 11.13 -1.02
C PHE A 25 -4.61 12.54 -1.54
N GLU A 26 -4.84 12.77 -2.84
CA GLU A 26 -4.65 14.07 -3.48
C GLU A 26 -5.60 15.12 -2.91
N SER A 27 -6.87 14.77 -2.72
CA SER A 27 -7.89 15.60 -2.08
C SER A 27 -7.57 15.96 -0.63
N ALA A 28 -6.79 15.13 0.08
CA ALA A 28 -6.31 15.41 1.43
C ALA A 28 -5.01 16.25 1.46
N GLY A 29 -4.57 16.74 0.30
CA GLY A 29 -3.37 17.55 0.14
C GLY A 29 -2.06 16.74 0.21
N LEU A 30 -2.11 15.43 0.00
CA LEU A 30 -0.91 14.62 -0.21
C LEU A 30 -0.57 14.55 -1.70
N LYS A 31 0.70 14.70 -2.03
CA LYS A 31 1.20 14.54 -3.40
C LYS A 31 1.61 13.10 -3.65
N ILE A 32 1.23 12.52 -4.78
CA ILE A 32 1.77 11.24 -5.25
C ILE A 32 3.13 11.52 -5.91
N ALA A 33 4.22 11.24 -5.20
CA ALA A 33 5.58 11.46 -5.72
C ALA A 33 6.02 10.35 -6.69
N ALA A 34 5.53 9.12 -6.49
CA ALA A 34 5.74 7.99 -7.37
C ALA A 34 4.59 7.00 -7.19
N THR A 35 4.21 6.29 -8.26
CA THR A 35 3.26 5.19 -8.18
C THR A 35 3.62 4.09 -9.17
N LYS A 36 3.40 2.83 -8.80
CA LYS A 36 3.66 1.66 -9.64
C LYS A 36 2.66 0.55 -9.36
N LYS A 37 2.03 0.04 -10.41
CA LYS A 37 1.31 -1.24 -10.36
C LYS A 37 2.31 -2.38 -10.54
N MET A 38 2.31 -3.35 -9.62
CA MET A 38 3.23 -4.48 -9.69
C MET A 38 2.64 -5.73 -9.04
N GLN A 39 3.14 -6.89 -9.46
CA GLN A 39 2.90 -8.16 -8.79
C GLN A 39 4.06 -8.41 -7.81
N LEU A 40 3.75 -8.61 -6.52
CA LEU A 40 4.77 -8.97 -5.54
C LEU A 40 5.18 -10.44 -5.72
N SER A 41 6.48 -10.71 -5.65
CA SER A 41 6.93 -12.09 -5.46
C SER A 41 6.68 -12.52 -4.01
N LYS A 42 6.66 -13.84 -3.76
CA LYS A 42 6.56 -14.37 -2.39
C LYS A 42 7.70 -13.87 -1.51
N ALA A 43 8.93 -13.86 -2.04
CA ALA A 43 10.11 -13.38 -1.32
C ALA A 43 10.00 -11.90 -0.94
N ASP A 44 9.52 -11.04 -1.87
CA ASP A 44 9.34 -9.61 -1.58
C ASP A 44 8.26 -9.40 -0.51
N ALA A 45 7.14 -10.12 -0.58
CA ALA A 45 6.07 -10.02 0.40
C ALA A 45 6.51 -10.52 1.78
N GLU A 46 7.23 -11.64 1.86
CA GLU A 46 7.79 -12.16 3.12
C GLU A 46 8.79 -11.19 3.74
N ALA A 47 9.70 -10.63 2.93
CA ALA A 47 10.68 -9.65 3.38
C ALA A 47 9.99 -8.35 3.87
N PHE A 48 8.99 -7.86 3.14
CA PHE A 48 8.25 -6.66 3.51
C PHE A 48 7.47 -6.83 4.82
N TYR A 49 6.85 -7.99 5.03
CA TYR A 49 6.07 -8.29 6.23
C TYR A 49 6.85 -9.03 7.32
N ALA A 50 8.19 -9.08 7.25
CA ALA A 50 9.03 -9.86 8.17
C ALA A 50 8.80 -9.53 9.66
N VAL A 51 8.39 -8.30 9.97
CA VAL A 51 8.01 -7.88 11.34
C VAL A 51 6.84 -8.71 11.92
N HIS A 52 6.07 -9.36 11.07
CA HIS A 52 4.97 -10.25 11.45
C HIS A 52 5.30 -11.74 11.30
N ALA A 53 6.55 -12.13 11.02
CA ALA A 53 6.92 -13.52 10.73
C ALA A 53 6.55 -14.53 11.83
N SER A 54 6.52 -14.10 13.10
CA SER A 54 6.12 -14.94 14.24
C SER A 54 4.61 -14.97 14.50
N ARG A 55 3.81 -14.22 13.73
CA ARG A 55 2.37 -14.12 13.91
C ARG A 55 1.67 -15.26 13.18
N PRO A 56 0.60 -15.85 13.75
CA PRO A 56 -0.08 -17.00 13.16
C PRO A 56 -0.68 -16.69 11.78
N PHE A 57 -1.04 -15.43 11.51
CA PHE A 57 -1.61 -14.97 10.24
C PHE A 57 -0.57 -14.65 9.16
N PHE A 58 0.73 -14.81 9.42
CA PHE A 58 1.78 -14.35 8.50
C PHE A 58 1.67 -14.99 7.11
N LYS A 59 1.44 -16.31 7.06
CA LYS A 59 1.32 -17.05 5.80
C LYS A 59 0.12 -16.54 4.99
N ASP A 60 -1.04 -16.42 5.62
CA ASP A 60 -2.26 -15.92 4.97
C ASP A 60 -2.09 -14.47 4.47
N LEU A 61 -1.38 -13.63 5.23
CA LEU A 61 -1.06 -12.26 4.83
C LEU A 61 -0.18 -12.25 3.57
N VAL A 62 0.88 -13.06 3.53
CA VAL A 62 1.76 -13.17 2.37
C VAL A 62 0.99 -13.69 1.16
N GLU A 63 0.21 -14.77 1.33
CA GLU A 63 -0.62 -15.37 0.27
C GLU A 63 -1.62 -14.36 -0.29
N PHE A 64 -2.29 -13.60 0.58
CA PHE A 64 -3.18 -12.53 0.15
C PHE A 64 -2.45 -11.46 -0.66
N MET A 65 -1.28 -11.02 -0.21
CA MET A 65 -0.55 -9.93 -0.86
C MET A 65 0.07 -10.33 -2.21
N ILE A 66 0.28 -11.63 -2.45
CA ILE A 66 0.71 -12.17 -3.75
C ILE A 66 -0.44 -12.70 -4.62
N SER A 67 -1.70 -12.66 -4.14
CA SER A 67 -2.86 -13.19 -4.88
C SER A 67 -3.21 -12.40 -6.16
N GLY A 68 -2.67 -11.19 -6.30
CA GLY A 68 -2.85 -10.34 -7.47
C GLY A 68 -1.99 -9.08 -7.39
N PRO A 69 -2.12 -8.17 -8.38
CA PRO A 69 -1.29 -6.98 -8.44
C PRO A 69 -1.69 -5.99 -7.34
N VAL A 70 -0.68 -5.29 -6.81
CA VAL A 70 -0.82 -4.15 -5.91
C VAL A 70 -0.51 -2.85 -6.64
N VAL A 71 -0.97 -1.73 -6.07
CA VAL A 71 -0.49 -0.39 -6.48
C VAL A 71 0.25 0.23 -5.30
N VAL A 72 1.56 0.42 -5.48
CA VAL A 72 2.45 0.98 -4.47
C VAL A 72 2.69 2.44 -4.79
N SER A 73 2.54 3.32 -3.81
CA SER A 73 2.71 4.76 -3.99
C SER A 73 3.56 5.38 -2.88
N VAL A 74 4.39 6.35 -3.27
CA VAL A 74 5.07 7.26 -2.35
C VAL A 74 4.22 8.51 -2.23
N LEU A 75 3.70 8.75 -1.02
CA LEU A 75 2.92 9.95 -0.70
C LEU A 75 3.82 10.96 -0.01
N GLU A 76 3.79 12.21 -0.45
CA GLU A 76 4.61 13.31 0.04
C GLU A 76 3.75 14.47 0.53
N GLY A 77 4.10 15.06 1.67
CA GLY A 77 3.38 16.20 2.21
C GLY A 77 3.77 16.53 3.65
N GLU A 78 3.09 17.50 4.25
CA GLU A 78 3.17 17.78 5.69
C GLU A 78 2.38 16.72 6.47
N ASN A 79 2.99 16.15 7.50
CA ASN A 79 2.43 15.06 8.31
C ASN A 79 1.91 13.87 7.47
N ALA A 80 2.62 13.54 6.38
CA ALA A 80 2.15 12.58 5.38
C ALA A 80 1.89 11.19 5.98
N MET A 81 2.70 10.76 6.95
CA MET A 81 2.47 9.50 7.66
C MET A 81 1.16 9.49 8.45
N ALA A 82 0.89 10.56 9.22
CA ALA A 82 -0.31 10.68 10.03
C ALA A 82 -1.56 10.80 9.16
N LYS A 83 -1.54 11.68 8.16
CA LYS A 83 -2.65 11.84 7.20
C LYS A 83 -2.98 10.56 6.46
N ASN A 84 -1.96 9.83 5.99
CA ASN A 84 -2.19 8.54 5.33
C ASN A 84 -2.93 7.56 6.26
N ARG A 85 -2.54 7.50 7.55
CA ARG A 85 -3.20 6.64 8.55
C ARG A 85 -4.65 7.05 8.84
N GLU A 86 -4.97 8.33 8.82
CA GLU A 86 -6.34 8.83 9.02
C GLU A 86 -7.28 8.55 7.83
N LEU A 87 -6.71 8.40 6.62
CA LEU A 87 -7.48 8.16 5.39
C LEU A 87 -7.77 6.67 5.13
N MET A 88 -7.04 5.76 5.80
CA MET A 88 -7.17 4.31 5.69
C MET A 88 -8.25 3.77 6.62
#